data_AF-A0A539DXY4-F1
#
_entry.id   AF-A0A539DXY4-F1
#
_cell.length_a   1.000
_cell.length_b   1.000
_cell.length_c   1.000
_cell.angle_alpha   90.00
_cell.angle_beta   90.00
_cell.angle_gamma   90.00
#
_symmetry.space_group_name_H-M   'P 1'
#
loop_
_entity.id
_entity.type
_entity.pdbx_description
1 polymer ?
#
loop_
_entity_poly.entity_id
_entity_poly.type
_entity_poly.pdbx_seq_one_letter_code
_entity_poly.pdbx_strand_id
1 'polypeptide(L)'
;MTRRDDLTTPRQRRLLSVHYDPDAFGQFSESVARFIGTARFLVYQSVFCVVWVLWNFLGPDRWRFDRWQFIGLTLLLSLQAAYAAPLILLAQNRQEHRDRTQSDLDRRVAERTQADTEYLAREIASIRLSLSDVATTSEVGDHLDRLTEAIDRMSVRLSEIEIATAKVDSLEGQRD
;
A
#
# COMPACT_ATOMS: atom_id res chain seq x y z
N MET A 1 -25.48 63.43 -2.11
CA MET A 1 -25.47 62.16 -1.36
C MET A 1 -24.31 61.31 -1.87
N THR A 2 -23.22 61.25 -1.10
CA THR A 2 -21.96 60.60 -1.47
C THR A 2 -22.09 59.08 -1.37
N ARG A 3 -21.83 58.39 -2.48
CA ARG A 3 -21.78 56.92 -2.57
C ARG A 3 -20.61 56.43 -1.71
N ARG A 4 -20.91 55.67 -0.66
CA ARG A 4 -19.90 55.06 0.22
C ARG A 4 -19.33 53.85 -0.51
N ASP A 5 -18.02 53.87 -0.76
CA ASP A 5 -17.28 52.73 -1.29
C ASP A 5 -17.23 51.62 -0.23
N ASP A 6 -17.72 50.44 -0.61
CA ASP A 6 -17.80 49.26 0.23
C ASP A 6 -16.41 48.60 0.33
N LEU A 7 -15.77 48.79 1.49
CA LEU A 7 -14.39 48.36 1.79
C LEU A 7 -14.29 46.89 2.23
N THR A 8 -15.37 46.12 2.15
CA THR A 8 -15.45 44.74 2.67
C THR A 8 -15.00 43.67 1.67
N THR A 9 -14.76 44.03 0.40
CA THR A 9 -14.26 43.09 -0.60
C THR A 9 -12.72 43.08 -0.58
N PRO A 10 -12.07 41.95 -0.24
CA PRO A 10 -10.62 41.87 -0.35
C PRO A 10 -10.25 42.07 -1.81
N ARG A 11 -9.57 43.18 -2.08
CA ARG A 11 -9.07 43.56 -3.39
C ARG A 11 -8.16 42.44 -3.90
N GLN A 12 -8.72 41.56 -4.73
CA GLN A 12 -8.04 40.40 -5.28
C GLN A 12 -6.92 40.92 -6.18
N ARG A 13 -5.71 40.98 -5.64
CA ARG A 13 -4.49 41.19 -6.41
C ARG A 13 -4.48 40.08 -7.45
N ARG A 14 -4.77 40.43 -8.71
CA ARG A 14 -4.44 39.60 -9.88
C ARG A 14 -2.91 39.52 -9.93
N LEU A 15 -2.33 38.69 -9.06
CA LEU A 15 -1.01 38.14 -9.28
C LEU A 15 -1.13 37.41 -10.61
N LEU A 16 -0.24 37.74 -11.54
CA LEU A 16 -0.01 36.99 -12.76
C LEU A 16 0.18 35.52 -12.36
N SER A 17 -0.91 34.76 -12.39
CA SER A 17 -0.88 33.32 -12.28
C SER A 17 -0.35 32.85 -13.62
N VAL A 18 0.98 32.79 -13.70
CA VAL A 18 1.66 31.99 -14.72
C VAL A 18 1.09 30.60 -14.54
N HIS A 19 0.20 30.19 -15.44
CA HIS A 19 -0.32 28.83 -15.50
C HIS A 19 0.87 27.94 -15.83
N TYR A 20 1.51 27.47 -14.77
CA TYR A 20 2.53 26.46 -14.84
C TYR A 20 1.82 25.15 -15.14
N ASP A 21 1.92 24.69 -16.37
CA ASP A 21 1.33 23.44 -16.82
C ASP A 21 2.17 22.26 -16.26
N PRO A 22 1.68 21.57 -15.21
CA PRO A 22 2.47 20.56 -14.51
C PRO A 22 2.73 19.33 -15.38
N ASP A 23 1.91 19.09 -16.40
CA ASP A 23 2.02 17.91 -17.28
C ASP A 23 3.19 18.06 -18.27
N ALA A 24 3.33 19.25 -18.87
CA ALA A 24 4.45 19.55 -19.77
C ALA A 24 5.80 19.50 -19.04
N PHE A 25 5.86 20.02 -17.81
CA PHE A 25 7.07 19.95 -16.99
C PHE A 25 7.34 18.53 -16.46
N GLY A 26 6.28 17.75 -16.22
CA GLY A 26 6.34 16.33 -15.88
C GLY A 26 7.19 15.54 -16.88
N GLN A 27 6.78 15.59 -18.15
CA GLN A 27 7.42 14.89 -19.26
C GLN A 27 8.84 15.41 -19.54
N PHE A 28 9.04 16.74 -19.49
CA PHE A 28 10.36 17.34 -19.69
C PHE A 28 11.36 16.84 -18.66
N SER A 29 11.02 16.89 -17.37
CA SER A 29 11.91 16.41 -16.31
C SER A 29 12.11 14.90 -16.32
N GLU A 30 11.15 14.09 -16.78
CA GLU A 30 11.34 12.64 -16.94
C GLU A 30 12.32 12.32 -18.08
N SER A 31 12.30 13.11 -19.15
CA SER A 31 13.32 13.05 -20.21
C SER A 31 14.70 13.46 -19.69
N VAL A 32 14.77 14.59 -18.95
CA VAL A 32 16.02 15.08 -18.35
C VAL A 32 16.60 14.09 -17.33
N ALA A 33 15.76 13.48 -16.49
CA ALA A 33 16.19 12.48 -15.51
C ALA A 33 16.79 11.24 -16.20
N ARG A 34 16.15 10.74 -17.27
CA ARG A 34 16.70 9.63 -18.08
C ARG A 34 17.99 10.02 -18.78
N PHE A 35 18.11 11.27 -19.22
CA PHE A 35 19.30 11.78 -19.89
C PHE A 35 20.51 11.91 -18.95
N ILE A 36 20.31 12.50 -17.75
CA ILE A 36 21.36 12.69 -16.74
C ILE A 36 21.74 11.35 -16.07
N GLY A 37 20.79 10.43 -15.89
CA GLY A 37 21.04 9.11 -15.30
C GLY A 37 21.81 8.14 -16.21
N THR A 38 22.06 8.50 -17.47
CA THR A 38 22.74 7.62 -18.43
C THR A 38 24.21 8.05 -18.63
N ALA A 39 25.15 7.09 -18.58
CA ALA A 39 26.58 7.34 -18.80
C ALA A 39 26.92 8.01 -20.15
N ARG A 40 25.99 7.99 -21.11
CA ARG A 40 26.10 8.64 -22.42
C ARG A 40 26.27 10.16 -22.32
N PHE A 41 25.63 10.82 -21.34
CA PHE A 41 25.78 12.27 -21.18
C PHE A 41 27.22 12.67 -20.89
N LEU A 42 27.87 11.96 -19.97
CA LEU A 42 29.27 12.18 -19.62
C LEU A 42 30.19 11.99 -20.83
N VAL A 43 29.94 10.97 -21.67
CA VAL A 43 30.70 10.73 -22.90
C VAL A 43 30.58 11.92 -23.86
N TYR A 44 29.37 12.40 -24.14
CA TYR A 44 29.19 13.57 -25.02
C TYR A 44 29.86 14.83 -24.44
N GLN A 45 29.74 15.07 -23.14
CA GLN A 45 30.38 16.19 -22.46
C GLN A 45 31.91 16.13 -22.55
N SER A 46 32.51 14.95 -22.33
CA SER A 46 33.95 14.75 -22.46
C SER A 46 34.42 14.95 -23.90
N VAL A 47 33.69 14.43 -24.89
CA VAL A 47 33.99 14.64 -26.31
C VAL A 47 33.94 16.12 -26.66
N PHE A 48 32.91 16.85 -26.20
CA PHE A 48 32.82 18.30 -26.40
C PHE A 48 34.04 19.04 -25.83
N CYS A 49 34.43 18.75 -24.59
CA CYS A 49 35.62 19.33 -23.97
C CYS A 49 36.89 19.03 -24.77
N VAL A 50 37.09 17.78 -25.20
CA VAL A 50 38.26 17.37 -25.99
C VAL A 50 38.29 18.09 -27.33
N VAL A 51 37.17 18.13 -28.07
CA VAL A 51 37.08 18.83 -29.35
C VAL A 51 37.36 20.33 -29.18
N TRP A 52 36.84 20.95 -28.12
CA TRP A 52 37.09 22.36 -27.82
C TRP A 52 38.58 22.66 -27.55
N VAL A 53 39.23 21.80 -26.76
CA VAL A 53 40.66 21.91 -26.46
C VAL A 53 41.49 21.71 -27.73
N LEU A 54 41.18 20.68 -28.53
CA LEU A 54 41.85 20.42 -29.81
C LEU A 54 41.67 21.57 -30.79
N TRP A 55 40.47 22.15 -30.89
CA TRP A 55 40.20 23.30 -31.73
C TRP A 55 41.03 24.53 -31.33
N ASN A 56 41.14 24.83 -30.04
CA ASN A 56 41.96 25.96 -29.55
C ASN A 56 43.47 25.68 -29.61
N PHE A 57 43.88 24.41 -29.61
CA PHE A 57 45.29 24.01 -29.69
C PHE A 57 45.80 23.93 -31.15
N LEU A 58 45.05 23.32 -32.07
CA LEU A 58 45.43 23.15 -33.48
C LEU A 58 44.95 24.30 -34.38
N GLY A 59 44.04 25.15 -33.90
CA GLY A 59 43.49 26.26 -34.67
C GLY A 59 44.52 27.37 -34.99
N PRO A 60 44.43 28.04 -36.16
CA PRO A 60 45.33 29.13 -36.51
C PRO A 60 45.27 30.28 -35.49
N ASP A 61 46.39 30.94 -35.17
CA ASP A 61 46.49 31.99 -34.14
C ASP A 61 45.50 33.16 -34.28
N ARG A 62 44.91 33.35 -35.46
CA ARG A 62 43.88 34.34 -35.76
C ARG A 62 42.46 33.92 -35.33
N TRP A 63 42.21 32.62 -35.19
CA TRP A 63 40.89 32.03 -34.86
C TRP A 63 40.89 31.33 -33.48
N ARG A 64 41.99 31.41 -32.74
CA ARG A 64 42.08 30.95 -31.34
C ARG A 64 41.23 31.89 -30.47
N PHE A 65 40.00 31.46 -30.22
CA PHE A 65 39.03 32.17 -29.37
C PHE A 65 39.54 32.30 -27.93
N ASP A 66 40.36 31.34 -27.48
CA ASP A 66 40.85 31.24 -26.10
C ASP A 66 42.39 31.23 -26.03
N ARG A 67 43.02 32.41 -26.20
CA ARG A 67 44.49 32.58 -26.20
C ARG A 67 45.11 32.50 -24.79
N TRP A 68 44.30 32.66 -23.73
CA TRP A 68 44.70 32.67 -22.31
C TRP A 68 43.99 31.52 -21.57
N GLN A 69 44.71 30.45 -21.24
CA GLN A 69 44.32 29.41 -20.26
C GLN A 69 42.87 28.86 -20.34
N PHE A 70 42.24 28.80 -21.52
CA PHE A 70 40.87 28.29 -21.70
C PHE A 70 39.82 28.98 -20.78
N ILE A 71 39.89 30.31 -20.65
CA ILE A 71 38.99 31.06 -19.76
C ILE A 71 37.52 30.93 -20.19
N GLY A 72 37.25 30.87 -21.50
CA GLY A 72 35.90 30.69 -22.05
C GLY A 72 35.29 29.35 -21.68
N LEU A 73 36.07 28.27 -21.81
CA LEU A 73 35.64 26.93 -21.37
C LEU A 73 35.35 26.92 -19.86
N THR A 74 36.23 27.53 -19.08
CA THR A 74 36.11 27.59 -17.61
C THR A 74 34.87 28.38 -17.17
N LEU A 75 34.60 29.52 -17.80
CA LEU A 75 33.40 30.31 -17.56
C LEU A 75 32.13 29.53 -17.92
N LEU A 76 32.13 28.84 -19.06
CA LEU A 76 31.00 28.02 -19.50
C LEU A 76 30.71 26.88 -18.51
N LEU A 77 31.75 26.13 -18.10
CA LEU A 77 31.65 25.05 -17.13
C LEU A 77 31.16 25.54 -15.76
N SER A 78 31.64 26.71 -15.33
CA SER A 78 31.23 27.31 -14.04
C SER A 78 29.76 27.73 -14.08
N LEU A 79 29.32 28.34 -15.18
CA LEU A 79 27.91 28.67 -15.39
C LEU A 79 27.03 27.41 -15.46
N GLN A 80 27.50 26.37 -16.17
CA GLN A 80 26.79 25.09 -16.28
C GLN A 80 26.55 24.48 -14.90
N ALA A 81 27.58 24.46 -14.04
CA ALA A 81 27.45 23.97 -12.66
C ALA A 81 26.47 24.83 -11.84
N ALA A 82 26.54 26.16 -11.97
CA ALA A 82 25.67 27.09 -11.25
C ALA A 82 24.19 26.93 -11.62
N TYR A 83 23.86 26.71 -12.89
CA TYR A 83 22.48 26.51 -13.34
C TYR A 83 21.95 25.08 -13.10
N ALA A 84 22.84 24.09 -12.97
CA ALA A 84 22.44 22.73 -12.63
C ALA A 84 21.79 22.66 -11.24
N ALA A 85 22.33 23.37 -10.24
CA ALA A 85 21.82 23.36 -8.87
C ALA A 85 20.31 23.70 -8.73
N PRO A 86 19.79 24.81 -9.27
CA PRO A 86 18.36 25.12 -9.17
C PRO A 86 17.49 24.15 -9.98
N LEU A 87 17.98 23.65 -11.11
CA LEU A 87 17.25 22.67 -11.93
C LEU A 87 17.11 21.32 -11.19
N ILE A 88 18.19 20.89 -10.54
CA ILE A 88 18.21 19.70 -9.69
C ILE A 88 17.25 19.90 -8.50
N LEU A 89 17.26 21.07 -7.86
CA LEU A 89 16.36 21.37 -6.74
C LEU A 89 14.88 21.28 -7.16
N LEU A 90 14.52 21.79 -8.33
CA LEU A 90 13.16 21.67 -8.87
C LEU A 90 12.79 20.21 -9.16
N ALA A 91 13.72 19.42 -9.72
CA ALA A 91 13.51 18.00 -9.95
C ALA A 91 13.34 17.23 -8.62
N GLN A 92 14.13 17.56 -7.60
CA GLN A 92 14.09 16.95 -6.27
C GLN A 92 12.79 17.26 -5.53
N ASN A 93 12.35 18.53 -5.50
CA ASN A 93 11.08 18.91 -4.85
C ASN A 93 9.88 18.10 -5.38
N ARG A 94 9.90 17.78 -6.67
CA ARG A 94 8.84 16.99 -7.30
C ARG A 94 8.95 15.49 -6.97
N GLN A 95 10.15 14.93 -6.98
CA GLN A 95 10.37 13.55 -6.52
C GLN A 95 9.91 13.39 -5.08
N GLU A 96 10.30 14.32 -4.20
CA GLU A 96 9.94 14.29 -2.79
C GLU A 96 8.43 14.42 -2.56
N HIS A 97 7.70 15.20 -3.37
CA HIS A 97 6.24 15.27 -3.31
C HIS A 97 5.57 13.93 -3.70
N ARG A 98 6.08 13.28 -4.75
CA ARG A 98 5.59 11.96 -5.17
C ARG A 98 5.88 10.91 -4.11
N ASP A 99 7.09 10.91 -3.55
CA ASP A 99 7.52 9.99 -2.52
C ASP A 99 6.71 10.16 -1.22
N ARG A 100 6.40 11.40 -0.84
CA ARG A 100 5.49 11.68 0.30
C ARG A 100 4.09 11.11 0.05
N THR A 101 3.53 11.33 -1.14
CA THR A 101 2.18 10.83 -1.48
C THR A 101 2.15 9.29 -1.46
N GLN A 102 3.18 8.65 -2.01
CA GLN A 102 3.32 7.19 -1.98
C GLN A 102 3.44 6.69 -0.54
N SER A 103 4.28 7.33 0.28
CA SER A 103 4.45 6.96 1.69
C SER A 103 3.15 7.06 2.49
N ASP A 104 2.36 8.10 2.27
CA ASP A 104 1.07 8.26 2.95
C ASP A 104 0.02 7.24 2.49
N LEU A 105 0.01 6.88 1.21
CA LEU A 105 -0.83 5.79 0.71
C LEU A 105 -0.45 4.44 1.33
N ASP A 106 0.85 4.13 1.35
CA ASP A 106 1.36 2.88 1.92
C ASP A 106 1.01 2.78 3.41
N ARG A 107 1.10 3.88 4.17
CA ARG A 107 0.66 3.94 5.58
C ARG A 107 -0.82 3.63 5.73
N ARG A 108 -1.70 4.25 4.92
CA ARG A 108 -3.15 4.00 4.98
C ARG A 108 -3.50 2.57 4.61
N VAL A 109 -2.79 1.98 3.64
CA VAL A 109 -2.97 0.58 3.28
C VAL A 109 -2.55 -0.32 4.44
N ALA A 110 -1.39 -0.06 5.05
CA ALA A 110 -0.92 -0.82 6.21
C ALA A 110 -1.89 -0.77 7.40
N GLU A 111 -2.41 0.42 7.72
CA GLU A 111 -3.44 0.60 8.77
C GLU A 111 -4.71 -0.22 8.48
N ARG A 112 -5.19 -0.21 7.23
CA ARG A 112 -6.35 -1.02 6.82
C ARG A 112 -6.06 -2.51 6.91
N THR A 113 -4.92 -2.96 6.39
CA THR A 113 -4.52 -4.38 6.44
C THR A 113 -4.38 -4.85 7.88
N GLN A 114 -3.86 -4.02 8.78
CA GLN A 114 -3.78 -4.34 10.21
C GLN A 114 -5.18 -4.48 10.81
N ALA A 115 -6.10 -3.54 10.54
CA ALA A 115 -7.47 -3.60 11.03
C ALA A 115 -8.23 -4.82 10.50
N ASP A 116 -8.08 -5.14 9.21
CA ASP A 116 -8.68 -6.32 8.59
C ASP A 116 -8.13 -7.61 9.21
N THR A 117 -6.82 -7.65 9.49
CA THR A 117 -6.19 -8.80 10.15
C THR A 117 -6.70 -8.97 11.58
N GLU A 118 -6.84 -7.88 12.33
CA GLU A 118 -7.40 -7.91 13.69
C GLU A 118 -8.86 -8.36 13.68
N TYR A 119 -9.65 -7.85 12.72
CA TYR A 119 -11.04 -8.28 12.52
C TYR A 119 -11.13 -9.77 12.22
N LEU A 120 -10.35 -10.26 11.25
CA LEU A 120 -10.30 -11.68 10.91
C LEU A 120 -9.84 -12.54 12.08
N ALA A 121 -8.84 -12.11 12.85
CA ALA A 121 -8.38 -12.83 14.03
C ALA A 121 -9.48 -12.92 15.10
N ARG A 122 -10.24 -11.84 15.32
CA ARG A 122 -11.37 -11.82 16.24
C ARG A 122 -12.51 -12.71 15.77
N GLU A 123 -12.79 -12.73 14.47
CA GLU A 123 -13.82 -13.60 13.89
C GLU A 123 -13.42 -15.07 13.95
N ILE A 124 -12.16 -15.41 13.70
CA ILE A 124 -11.65 -16.78 13.89
C ILE A 124 -11.74 -17.19 15.37
N ALA A 125 -11.44 -16.29 16.30
CA ALA A 125 -11.56 -16.56 17.73
C ALA A 125 -13.02 -16.79 18.15
N SER A 126 -13.97 -16.00 17.63
CA SER A 126 -15.40 -16.17 17.92
C SER A 126 -15.93 -17.49 17.36
N ILE A 127 -15.56 -17.84 16.12
CA ILE A 127 -15.88 -19.13 15.49
C ILE A 127 -15.28 -20.29 16.30
N ARG A 128 -14.05 -20.16 16.79
CA ARG A 128 -13.42 -21.20 17.61
C ARG A 128 -14.17 -21.42 18.93
N LEU A 129 -14.63 -20.34 19.57
CA LEU A 129 -15.39 -20.42 20.81
C LEU A 129 -16.76 -21.08 20.58
N SER A 130 -17.48 -20.70 19.52
CA SER A 130 -18.77 -21.33 19.19
C SER A 130 -18.62 -22.80 18.77
N LEU A 131 -17.54 -23.17 18.09
CA LEU A 131 -17.22 -24.58 17.82
C LEU A 131 -16.85 -25.35 19.09
N SER A 132 -16.13 -24.73 20.02
CA SER A 132 -15.75 -25.37 21.29
C SER A 132 -16.96 -25.73 22.14
N ASP A 133 -18.00 -24.90 22.13
CA ASP A 133 -19.25 -25.14 22.87
C ASP A 133 -19.97 -26.39 22.31
N VAL A 134 -20.14 -26.44 20.99
CA VAL A 134 -20.80 -27.55 20.26
C VAL A 134 -20.00 -28.86 20.30
N ALA A 135 -18.67 -28.77 20.37
CA ALA A 135 -17.78 -29.93 20.44
C ALA A 135 -17.62 -30.50 21.85
N THR A 136 -18.26 -29.92 22.88
CA THR A 136 -18.23 -30.52 24.21
C THR A 136 -19.05 -31.80 24.18
N THR A 137 -18.35 -32.90 23.96
CA THR A 137 -18.83 -34.30 24.01
C THR A 137 -19.71 -34.62 25.23
N SER A 138 -19.77 -33.75 26.24
CA SER A 138 -20.64 -33.86 27.41
C SER A 138 -22.13 -33.78 27.09
N GLU A 139 -22.60 -32.90 26.19
CA GLU A 139 -24.04 -32.86 25.86
C GLU A 139 -24.45 -34.12 25.08
N VAL A 140 -23.60 -34.55 24.15
CA VAL A 140 -23.78 -35.80 23.41
C VAL A 140 -23.69 -37.00 24.34
N GLY A 141 -22.77 -36.99 25.31
CA GLY A 141 -22.63 -38.01 26.35
C GLY A 141 -23.89 -38.14 27.20
N ASP A 142 -24.40 -37.03 27.74
CA ASP A 142 -25.64 -36.99 28.53
C ASP A 142 -26.86 -37.50 27.74
N HIS A 143 -26.91 -37.21 26.43
CA HIS A 143 -27.99 -37.69 25.58
C HIS A 143 -27.86 -39.20 25.32
N LEU A 144 -26.65 -39.70 25.12
CA LEU A 144 -26.38 -41.14 24.96
C LEU A 144 -26.66 -41.92 26.25
N ASP A 145 -26.34 -41.37 27.41
CA ASP A 145 -26.63 -41.98 28.71
C ASP A 145 -28.14 -42.07 28.96
N ARG A 146 -28.89 -41.00 28.68
CA ARG A 146 -30.37 -41.02 28.77
C ARG A 146 -31.00 -42.02 27.81
N LEU A 147 -30.48 -42.13 26.58
CA LEU A 147 -30.95 -43.12 25.62
C LEU A 147 -30.67 -44.54 26.10
N THR A 148 -29.48 -44.78 26.65
CA THR A 148 -29.10 -46.09 27.23
C THR A 148 -30.02 -46.45 28.38
N GLU A 149 -30.30 -45.53 29.29
CA GLU A 149 -31.19 -45.77 30.43
C GLU A 149 -32.65 -45.98 30.01
N ALA A 150 -33.11 -45.28 28.97
CA ALA A 150 -34.44 -45.50 28.40
C ALA A 150 -34.58 -46.89 27.78
N ILE A 151 -33.55 -47.35 27.05
CA ILE A 151 -33.50 -48.70 26.47
C ILE A 151 -33.51 -49.74 27.59
N ASP A 152 -32.74 -49.55 28.66
CA ASP A 152 -32.67 -50.50 29.78
C ASP A 152 -34.02 -50.60 30.51
N ARG A 153 -34.70 -49.46 30.75
CA ARG A 153 -36.07 -49.45 31.29
C ARG A 153 -37.07 -50.18 30.39
N MET A 154 -36.97 -50.03 29.07
CA MET A 154 -37.83 -50.76 28.14
C MET A 154 -37.55 -52.27 28.18
N SER A 155 -36.28 -52.67 28.25
CA SER A 155 -35.86 -54.07 28.40
C SER A 155 -36.43 -54.71 29.67
N VAL A 156 -36.32 -54.01 30.81
CA VAL A 156 -36.87 -54.49 32.09
C VAL A 156 -38.40 -54.60 32.05
N ARG A 157 -39.10 -53.63 31.45
CA ARG A 157 -40.56 -53.73 31.31
C ARG A 157 -40.99 -54.90 30.43
N LEU A 158 -40.24 -55.19 29.37
CA LEU A 158 -40.51 -56.33 28.49
C LEU A 158 -40.31 -57.64 29.25
N SER A 159 -39.26 -57.77 30.06
CA SER A 159 -39.02 -58.97 30.87
C SER A 159 -40.08 -59.15 31.96
N GLU A 160 -40.53 -58.06 32.61
CA GLU A 160 -41.64 -58.10 33.56
C GLU A 160 -42.95 -58.56 32.90
N ILE A 161 -43.24 -58.07 31.69
CA ILE A 161 -44.42 -58.50 30.93
C ILE A 161 -44.32 -59.98 30.57
N GLU A 162 -43.16 -60.44 30.09
CA GLU A 162 -42.94 -61.84 29.74
C GLU A 162 -43.14 -62.78 30.94
N ILE A 163 -42.64 -62.39 32.12
CA ILE A 163 -42.85 -63.13 33.37
C ILE A 163 -44.34 -63.12 33.78
N ALA A 164 -45.03 -61.98 33.63
CA ALA A 164 -46.46 -61.88 33.92
C ALA A 164 -47.29 -62.75 32.97
N THR A 165 -46.96 -62.78 31.67
CA THR A 165 -47.61 -63.63 30.67
C THR A 165 -47.35 -65.11 30.97
N ALA A 166 -46.12 -65.50 31.30
CA ALA A 166 -45.78 -66.87 31.69
C ALA A 166 -46.50 -67.32 32.97
N LYS A 167 -46.68 -66.41 33.93
CA LYS A 167 -47.43 -66.70 35.17
C LYS A 167 -48.91 -66.90 34.90
N VAL A 168 -49.52 -66.12 34.01
CA VAL A 168 -50.92 -66.29 33.61
C VAL A 168 -51.13 -67.64 32.93
N ASP A 169 -50.24 -68.02 32.00
CA ASP A 169 -50.28 -69.32 31.30
C ASP A 169 -50.14 -70.51 32.27
N SER A 170 -49.28 -70.39 33.29
CA SER A 170 -49.13 -71.41 34.34
C SER A 170 -50.35 -71.57 35.27
N LEU A 171 -51.18 -70.53 35.39
CA LEU A 171 -52.40 -70.55 36.20
C LEU A 171 -53.60 -71.12 35.42
N GLU A 172 -53.60 -71.01 34.09
CA GLU A 172 -54.57 -71.68 33.22
C GLU A 172 -54.28 -73.18 33.11
N GLY A 173 -53.01 -73.59 32.98
CA GLY A 173 -52.63 -75.01 32.96
C GLY A 173 -52.81 -75.79 34.27
N GLN A 174 -53.15 -75.11 35.37
CA GLN A 174 -53.45 -75.73 36.67
C GLN A 174 -54.96 -75.85 36.95
N ARG A 175 -55.79 -75.37 36.01
CA ARG A 175 -57.26 -75.35 36.08
C ARG A 175 -57.95 -76.45 35.24
N ASP A 176 -57.19 -77.19 34.46
CA ASP A 176 -57.59 -78.41 33.73
C ASP A 176 -57.07 -79.67 34.43
#